data_AF-A0A1J5QKD4-F1
#
_entry.id   AF-A0A1J5QKD4-F1
#
_cell.length_a   1.000
_cell.length_b   1.000
_cell.length_c   1.000
_cell.angle_alpha   90.00
_cell.angle_beta   90.00
_cell.angle_gamma   90.00
#
_symmetry.space_group_name_H-M   'P 1'
#
loop_
_entity.id
_entity.type
_entity.pdbx_description
1 polymer ?
#
loop_
_entity_poly.entity_id
_entity_poly.type
_entity_poly.pdbx_seq_one_letter_code
_entity_poly.pdbx_strand_id
1 'polypeptide(L)' 'MNKQPIETARDADLRLSPQAMQRAARRARELAAQTGTAIVVSRDGVIEYIRPQQEATGSLVQEPPAPYGDKP' A
#
# COMPACT_ATOMS: atom_id res chain seq x y z
N MET A 1 20.10 17.99 20.34
CA MET A 1 18.79 17.50 19.86
C MET A 1 17.86 17.36 21.04
N ASN A 2 16.64 17.88 20.94
CA ASN A 2 15.64 17.71 21.98
C ASN A 2 15.23 16.22 22.02
N LYS A 3 15.49 15.54 23.14
CA LYS A 3 15.36 14.08 23.28
C LYS A 3 13.94 13.63 23.65
N GLN A 4 13.03 14.56 23.85
CA GLN A 4 11.70 14.25 24.34
C GLN A 4 10.84 13.63 23.23
N PRO A 5 9.98 12.64 23.56
CA PRO A 5 9.04 12.09 22.60
C PRO A 5 8.12 13.17 22.03
N ILE A 6 7.78 13.07 20.73
CA ILE A 6 6.96 14.06 20.03
C ILE A 6 5.56 14.19 20.64
N GLU A 7 5.08 13.12 21.27
CA GLU A 7 3.81 13.04 22.02
C GLU A 7 3.79 13.96 23.25
N THR A 8 4.96 14.41 23.71
CA THR A 8 5.08 15.35 24.84
C THR A 8 5.31 16.78 24.39
N ALA A 9 5.23 17.06 23.08
CA ALA A 9 5.41 18.39 22.55
C ALA A 9 4.42 19.39 23.19
N ARG A 10 4.92 20.61 23.41
CA ARG A 10 4.11 21.74 23.86
C ARG A 10 3.06 22.13 22.82
N ASP A 11 3.45 22.06 21.55
CA ASP A 11 2.58 22.27 20.41
C ASP A 11 1.60 21.09 20.27
N ALA A 12 0.30 21.41 20.26
CA ALA A 12 -0.76 20.42 20.14
C ALA A 12 -0.74 19.70 18.79
N ASP A 13 -0.39 20.40 17.70
CA ASP A 13 -0.38 19.82 16.36
C ASP A 13 0.74 18.78 16.23
N LEU A 14 1.94 19.10 16.75
CA LEU A 14 3.04 18.15 16.81
C LEU A 14 2.69 16.95 17.69
N ARG A 15 2.10 17.20 18.87
CA ARG A 15 1.70 16.14 19.80
C ARG A 15 0.68 15.18 19.20
N LEU A 16 -0.25 15.68 18.39
CA LEU A 16 -1.32 14.89 17.77
C LEU A 16 -0.94 14.31 16.40
N SER A 17 0.19 14.75 15.83
CA SER A 17 0.67 14.31 14.51
C SER A 17 0.86 12.78 14.38
N PRO A 18 1.34 12.01 15.39
CA PRO A 18 1.52 10.58 15.22
C PRO A 18 0.19 9.85 14.96
N GLN A 19 -0.86 10.24 15.67
CA GLN A 19 -2.19 9.67 15.49
C GLN A 19 -2.77 10.05 14.11
N ALA A 20 -2.54 11.29 13.65
CA ALA A 20 -2.95 11.71 12.32
C ALA A 20 -2.25 10.91 11.21
N MET A 21 -0.94 10.69 11.33
CA MET A 21 -0.16 9.90 10.38
C MET A 21 -0.62 8.42 10.36
N GLN A 22 -0.94 7.83 11.52
CA GLN A 22 -1.49 6.47 11.56
C GLN A 22 -2.81 6.35 10.81
N ARG A 23 -3.72 7.32 10.98
CA ARG A 23 -4.99 7.36 10.24
C ARG A 23 -4.74 7.51 8.74
N ALA A 24 -3.84 8.40 8.33
CA ALA A 24 -3.47 8.60 6.93
C ALA A 24 -2.88 7.33 6.31
N ALA A 25 -1.94 6.67 7.01
CA ALA A 25 -1.32 5.43 6.55
C ALA A 25 -2.33 4.29 6.39
N ARG A 26 -3.32 4.19 7.28
CA ARG A 26 -4.42 3.21 7.14
C ARG A 26 -5.23 3.47 5.87
N ARG A 27 -5.67 4.71 5.64
CA ARG A 27 -6.43 5.07 4.43
C ARG A 27 -5.63 4.87 3.15
N ALA A 28 -4.34 5.18 3.16
CA ALA A 28 -3.45 4.95 2.02
C ALA A 28 -3.36 3.46 1.66
N ARG A 29 -3.30 2.57 2.65
CA ARG A 29 -3.33 1.11 2.44
C ARG A 29 -4.66 0.61 1.87
N GLU A 30 -5.78 1.11 2.40
CA GLU A 30 -7.10 0.79 1.86
C GLU A 30 -7.22 1.21 0.38
N LEU A 31 -6.79 2.43 0.04
CA LEU A 31 -6.81 2.92 -1.33
C LEU A 31 -5.85 2.17 -2.25
N ALA A 32 -4.64 1.85 -1.76
CA ALA A 32 -3.66 1.05 -2.48
C ALA A 32 -4.23 -0.32 -2.86
N ALA A 33 -4.89 -0.99 -1.91
CA ALA A 33 -5.57 -2.26 -2.17
C ALA A 33 -6.66 -2.16 -3.24
N GLN A 34 -7.48 -1.10 -3.20
CA GLN A 34 -8.55 -0.89 -4.17
C GLN A 34 -8.05 -0.57 -5.58
N THR A 35 -6.91 0.14 -5.69
CA THR A 35 -6.38 0.64 -6.97
C THR A 35 -5.24 -0.21 -7.53
N GLY A 36 -4.79 -1.22 -6.79
CA GLY A 36 -3.61 -2.02 -7.15
C GLY A 36 -2.30 -1.23 -7.15
N THR A 37 -2.26 -0.07 -6.49
CA THR A 37 -1.07 0.81 -6.46
C THR A 37 -0.12 0.41 -5.33
N ALA A 38 1.19 0.51 -5.57
CA ALA A 38 2.19 0.20 -4.55
C ALA A 38 2.32 1.33 -3.54
N ILE A 39 2.56 0.98 -2.26
CA ILE A 39 3.04 1.95 -1.27
C ILE A 39 4.56 1.95 -1.29
N VAL A 40 5.15 3.15 -1.39
CA VAL A 40 6.60 3.35 -1.37
C VAL A 40 7.01 3.81 0.03
N VAL A 41 7.95 3.11 0.66
CA VAL A 41 8.49 3.44 1.98
C VAL A 41 9.97 3.68 1.88
N SER A 42 10.47 4.75 2.51
CA SER A 42 11.91 4.94 2.71
C SER A 42 12.28 4.58 4.14
N ARG A 43 13.18 3.62 4.32
CA ARG A 43 13.70 3.19 5.62
C ARG A 43 15.21 3.16 5.57
N ASP A 44 15.86 3.93 6.42
CA ASP A 44 17.32 4.01 6.51
C ASP A 44 18.00 4.27 5.14
N GLY A 45 17.36 5.09 4.30
CA GLY A 45 17.82 5.43 2.95
C GLY A 45 17.51 4.39 1.87
N VAL A 46 16.92 3.24 2.23
CA VAL A 46 16.47 2.21 1.30
C VAL A 46 15.02 2.46 0.90
N ILE A 47 14.72 2.33 -0.39
CA ILE A 47 13.35 2.44 -0.92
C ILE A 47 12.75 1.04 -1.05
N GLU A 48 11.64 0.82 -0.36
CA GLU A 48 10.86 -0.42 -0.37
C GLU A 48 9.52 -0.19 -1.06
N TYR A 49 9.12 -1.13 -1.91
CA TYR A 49 7.82 -1.12 -2.58
C TYR A 49 6.92 -2.20 -1.97
N ILE A 50 5.89 -1.78 -1.25
CA ILE A 50 4.89 -2.67 -0.67
C ILE A 50 3.73 -2.76 -1.67
N ARG A 51 3.64 -3.88 -2.37
CA ARG A 51 2.49 -4.18 -3.22
C ARG A 51 1.31 -4.57 -2.33
N PRO A 52 0.11 -4.03 -2.57
CA PRO A 52 -1.07 -4.51 -1.89
C PRO A 52 -1.25 -5.98 -2.26
N GLN A 53 -1.47 -6.83 -1.26
CA GLN A 53 -1.86 -8.19 -1.52
C GLN A 53 -3.26 -8.12 -2.12
N GLN A 54 -3.35 -8.23 -3.45
CA GLN A 54 -4.65 -8.44 -4.08
C GLN A 54 -5.19 -9.73 -3.46
N GLU A 55 -6.35 -9.64 -2.81
CA GLU A 55 -7.14 -10.84 -2.58
C GLU A 55 -7.30 -11.50 -3.94
N ALA A 56 -6.68 -12.66 -4.10
CA ALA A 56 -6.73 -13.41 -5.33
C ALA A 56 -8.15 -13.97 -5.49
N THR A 57 -9.10 -13.13 -5.89
CA THR A 57 -10.25 -13.56 -6.67
C THR A 57 -9.75 -13.80 -8.10
N GLY A 58 -8.86 -14.79 -8.23
CA GLY A 58 -8.36 -15.29 -9.50
C GLY A 58 -9.47 -16.04 -10.23
N SER A 59 -10.44 -15.30 -10.78
CA SER A 59 -11.07 -15.74 -12.02
C SER A 59 -10.01 -15.55 -13.11
N LEU A 60 -9.14 -16.55 -13.26
CA LEU A 60 -8.38 -16.74 -14.48
C LEU A 60 -9.42 -16.94 -15.59
N VAL A 61 -9.81 -15.85 -16.26
CA VAL A 61 -10.51 -15.92 -17.54
C VAL A 61 -9.46 -16.38 -18.55
N GLN A 62 -9.22 -17.69 -18.58
CA GLN A 62 -8.55 -18.34 -19.69
C GLN A 62 -9.61 -18.52 -20.78
N GLU A 63 -9.42 -17.84 -21.90
CA GLU A 63 -10.16 -18.15 -23.11
C GLU A 63 -9.77 -19.58 -23.53
N PRO A 64 -10.73 -20.51 -23.71
CA PRO A 64 -10.41 -21.85 -24.14
C PRO A 64 -9.69 -21.79 -25.50
N PRO A 65 -8.59 -22.52 -25.69
CA PRO A 65 -7.86 -22.51 -26.95
C PRO A 65 -8.79 -22.95 -28.07
N ALA A 66 -9.03 -22.05 -29.03
CA ALA A 66 -9.83 -22.36 -30.21
C ALA A 66 -9.14 -23.49 -30.99
N PRO A 67 -9.87 -24.55 -31.40
CA PRO A 67 -9.31 -25.59 -32.24
C PRO A 67 -9.14 -24.99 -33.64
N TYR A 68 -7.97 -24.44 -33.94
CA TYR A 68 -7.62 -24.08 -35.31
C TYR A 68 -7.41 -25.38 -36.08
N GLY A 69 -8.39 -25.70 -36.93
CA GLY A 69 -8.45 -26.95 -37.67
C GLY A 69 -7.42 -26.99 -38.78
N ASP A 70 -6.54 -27.98 -38.72
CA ASP A 70 -5.92 -28.51 -39.92
C ASP A 70 -6.96 -29.34 -40.69
N LYS A 71 -7.29 -28.87 -41.88
CA LYS A 71 -7.98 -29.62 -42.92
C LYS A 71 -7.37 -29.24 -44.27
N PRO A 72 -7.47 -30.13 -45.26
CA PRO A 72 -6.83 -31.44 -45.40
C PRO A 72 -5.57 -31.38 -46.29
#